data_AF-A0A3D5YED6-F1
#
_entry.id   AF-A0A3D5YED6-F1
#
_cell.length_a   1.000
_cell.length_b   1.000
_cell.length_c   1.000
_cell.angle_alpha   90.00
_cell.angle_beta   90.00
_cell.angle_gamma   90.00
#
_symmetry.space_group_name_H-M   'P 1'
#
loop_
_entity.id
_entity.type
_entity.pdbx_description
1 polymer ?
#
loop_
_entity_poly.entity_id
_entity_poly.type
_entity_poly.pdbx_seq_one_letter_code
_entity_poly.pdbx_strand_id
1 'polypeptide(L)'
;MKINIIAGMAQNRVIGKNNTLPRHYSEDLQHFKKTTTGHIIVMGYNTYLSLGRPLPNRRNVVLSKEPMEGVEYYTSIPALMEQMKKEDVSEFFVI
;
A
#
# COMPACT_ATOMS: atom_id res chain seq x y z
N MET A 1 -1.27 -16.97 5.37
CA MET A 1 -1.24 -15.58 4.89
C MET A 1 -1.04 -14.62 6.07
N LYS A 2 0.06 -13.87 6.09
CA LYS A 2 0.36 -12.80 7.07
C LYS A 2 0.03 -11.44 6.48
N ILE A 3 -0.47 -10.52 7.31
CA ILE A 3 -0.75 -9.14 6.93
C ILE A 3 0.19 -8.25 7.73
N ASN A 4 1.13 -7.60 7.04
CA ASN A 4 2.05 -6.66 7.64
C ASN A 4 1.52 -5.24 7.42
N ILE A 5 1.57 -4.35 8.42
CA ILE A 5 1.11 -2.96 8.27
C ILE A 5 2.30 -2.04 8.52
N ILE A 6 2.54 -1.09 7.62
CA ILE A 6 3.60 -0.10 7.74
C ILE A 6 3.05 1.30 7.45
N ALA A 7 3.13 2.19 8.44
CA ALA A 7 2.66 3.56 8.30
C ALA A 7 3.56 4.52 9.10
N GLY A 8 3.86 5.68 8.52
CA GLY A 8 4.44 6.80 9.27
C GLY A 8 3.34 7.52 10.05
N MET A 9 3.53 7.69 11.36
CA MET A 9 2.48 8.21 12.24
C MET A 9 3.03 9.30 13.18
N ALA A 10 2.36 10.45 13.21
CA ALA A 10 2.65 11.53 14.17
C ALA A 10 2.23 11.14 15.60
N GLN A 11 2.71 11.88 16.60
CA GLN A 11 2.38 11.62 18.02
C GLN A 11 0.87 11.62 18.31
N ASN A 12 0.10 12.43 17.57
CA ASN A 12 -1.36 12.49 17.65
C ASN A 12 -2.07 11.47 16.73
N ARG A 13 -1.37 10.42 16.28
CA ARG A 13 -1.87 9.33 15.42
C ARG A 13 -2.26 9.73 13.99
N VAL A 14 -1.87 10.93 13.54
CA VAL A 14 -2.10 11.37 12.15
C VAL A 14 -1.08 10.69 11.23
N ILE A 15 -1.56 10.08 10.15
CA ILE A 15 -0.74 9.41 9.13
C ILE A 15 -0.63 10.20 7.81
N GLY A 16 -1.44 11.25 7.64
CA GLY A 16 -1.49 12.04 6.41
C GLY A 16 -2.29 13.33 6.59
N LYS A 17 -1.97 14.35 5.80
CA LYS A 17 -2.75 15.60 5.70
C LYS A 17 -2.74 16.07 4.24
N ASN A 18 -3.90 16.41 3.67
CA ASN A 18 -4.03 16.87 2.29
C ASN A 18 -3.36 15.94 1.26
N ASN A 19 -3.52 14.61 1.39
CA ASN A 19 -2.86 13.60 0.56
C ASN A 19 -1.33 13.68 0.55
N THR A 20 -0.72 14.20 1.63
CA THR A 20 0.73 14.26 1.79
C THR A 20 1.14 13.71 3.16
N LEU A 21 2.37 13.22 3.24
CA LEU A 21 2.98 12.86 4.52
C LEU A 21 3.21 14.15 5.34
N PRO A 22 2.86 14.18 6.64
CA PRO A 22 3.01 15.38 7.46
C PRO A 22 4.45 15.87 7.56
N ARG A 23 5.44 14.96 7.40
CA ARG A 23 6.86 15.29 7.37
C ARG A 23 7.60 14.26 6.52
N HIS A 24 8.59 14.74 5.77
CA HIS A 24 9.43 13.90 4.92
C HIS A 24 10.71 13.58 5.68
N TYR A 25 10.81 12.36 6.19
CA TYR A 25 12.05 11.82 6.76
C TYR A 25 12.67 10.84 5.77
N SER A 26 13.89 11.13 5.35
CA SER A 26 14.57 10.33 4.31
C SER A 26 14.83 8.89 4.77
N GLU A 27 15.08 8.74 6.06
CA GLU A 27 15.33 7.50 6.78
C GLU A 27 14.08 6.61 6.80
N ASP A 28 12.90 7.21 7.06
CA ASP A 28 11.62 6.50 7.01
C ASP A 28 11.34 5.97 5.60
N LEU A 29 11.60 6.77 4.56
CA LEU A 29 11.42 6.36 3.18
C LEU A 29 12.41 5.25 2.77
N GLN A 30 13.66 5.32 3.22
CA GLN A 30 14.66 4.28 3.01
C GLN A 30 14.26 2.98 3.71
N HIS A 31 13.80 3.07 4.96
CA HIS A 31 13.29 1.92 5.71
C HIS A 31 12.08 1.31 4.99
N PHE A 32 11.08 2.12 4.64
CA PHE A 32 9.89 1.68 3.89
C PHE A 32 10.27 0.98 2.59
N LYS A 33 11.17 1.56 1.80
CA LYS A 33 11.67 0.95 0.56
C LYS A 33 12.33 -0.38 0.84
N LYS A 34 13.25 -0.45 1.81
CA LYS A 34 13.97 -1.68 2.17
C LYS A 34 13.01 -2.79 2.62
N THR A 35 12.03 -2.44 3.44
CA THR A 35 11.06 -3.39 4.02
C THR A 35 10.06 -3.91 3.00
N THR A 36 9.59 -3.06 2.08
CA THR A 36 8.51 -3.43 1.14
C THR A 36 8.98 -3.91 -0.23
N THR A 37 10.24 -3.67 -0.61
CA THR A 37 10.76 -4.10 -1.92
C THR A 37 10.64 -5.62 -2.09
N GLY A 38 10.21 -6.08 -3.26
CA GLY A 38 10.00 -7.49 -3.56
C GLY A 38 8.68 -8.08 -3.05
N HIS A 39 7.92 -7.32 -2.27
CA HIS A 39 6.65 -7.78 -1.70
C HIS A 39 5.44 -7.21 -2.44
N ILE A 40 4.27 -7.79 -2.15
CA ILE A 40 2.97 -7.23 -2.53
C ILE A 40 2.65 -6.10 -1.55
N ILE A 41 2.29 -4.95 -2.11
CA ILE A 41 1.80 -3.80 -1.34
C ILE A 41 0.35 -3.52 -1.70
N VAL A 42 -0.48 -3.41 -0.68
CA VAL A 42 -1.89 -3.07 -0.76
C VAL A 42 -2.05 -1.68 -0.20
N MET A 43 -2.60 -0.76 -0.98
CA MET A 43 -2.81 0.63 -0.59
C MET A 43 -4.23 1.08 -0.91
N GLY A 44 -4.70 2.13 -0.25
CA GLY A 44 -5.96 2.78 -0.61
C GLY A 44 -5.82 3.66 -1.85
N TYR A 45 -6.96 3.97 -2.48
CA TYR A 45 -7.03 4.89 -3.62
C TYR A 45 -6.32 6.24 -3.38
N ASN A 46 -6.58 6.90 -2.26
CA ASN A 46 -5.95 8.20 -1.95
C ASN A 46 -4.42 8.09 -1.76
N THR A 47 -3.94 6.97 -1.21
CA THR A 47 -2.49 6.69 -1.10
C THR A 47 -1.88 6.49 -2.48
N TYR A 48 -2.56 5.79 -3.39
CA TYR A 48 -2.09 5.66 -4.76
C TYR A 48 -2.03 7.01 -5.48
N LEU A 49 -3.06 7.85 -5.32
CA LEU A 49 -3.08 9.20 -5.90
C LEU A 49 -1.95 10.09 -5.36
N SER A 50 -1.64 10.00 -4.06
CA SER A 50 -0.54 10.80 -3.49
C SER A 50 0.84 10.36 -3.98
N LEU A 51 1.01 9.07 -4.30
CA LEU A 51 2.24 8.55 -4.90
C LEU A 51 2.37 8.92 -6.38
N GLY A 52 1.25 9.05 -7.09
CA GLY A 52 1.17 9.43 -8.51
C GLY A 52 1.69 8.38 -9.50
N ARG A 53 2.31 7.30 -9.03
CA ARG A 53 2.78 6.17 -9.85
C ARG A 53 2.93 4.89 -9.01
N PRO A 54 2.83 3.71 -9.64
CA PRO A 54 3.21 2.46 -9.00
C PRO A 54 4.64 2.49 -8.49
N LEU A 55 4.84 1.93 -7.31
CA LEU A 55 6.14 1.82 -6.68
C LEU A 55 6.97 0.71 -7.36
N PRO A 56 8.21 0.98 -7.81
CA PRO A 56 8.99 0.00 -8.56
C PRO A 56 9.38 -1.20 -7.69
N ASN A 57 9.62 -2.34 -8.35
CA ASN A 57 10.04 -3.62 -7.75
C ASN A 57 9.06 -4.16 -6.70
N ARG A 58 7.78 -3.79 -6.82
CA ARG A 58 6.69 -4.19 -5.93
C ARG A 58 5.46 -4.49 -6.78
N ARG A 59 4.69 -5.50 -6.37
CA ARG A 59 3.35 -5.70 -6.93
C ARG A 59 2.42 -4.72 -6.23
N ASN A 60 1.92 -3.74 -6.99
CA ASN A 60 1.10 -2.65 -6.47
C ASN A 60 -0.36 -3.03 -6.61
N VAL A 61 -1.07 -3.14 -5.50
CA VAL A 61 -2.49 -3.45 -5.43
C VAL A 61 -3.23 -2.29 -4.79
N VAL A 62 -4.27 -1.78 -5.45
CA VAL A 62 -5.06 -0.66 -4.96
C VAL A 62 -6.46 -1.11 -4.55
N LEU A 63 -6.86 -0.82 -3.32
CA LEU A 63 -8.26 -0.90 -2.91
C LEU A 63 -8.98 0.38 -3.33
N SER A 64 -9.87 0.23 -4.30
CA SER A 64 -10.64 1.32 -4.89
C SER A 64 -12.08 0.87 -5.11
N LYS A 65 -13.07 1.75 -4.87
CA LYS A 65 -14.48 1.43 -5.15
C LYS A 65 -14.78 1.38 -6.64
N GLU A 66 -13.96 2.05 -7.46
CA GLU A 66 -14.11 2.16 -8.89
C GLU A 66 -12.94 1.46 -9.62
N PRO A 67 -13.17 0.96 -10.85
CA PRO A 67 -12.10 0.40 -11.68
C PRO A 67 -10.93 1.36 -11.86
N MET A 68 -9.72 0.81 -11.88
CA MET A 68 -8.49 1.57 -12.11
C MET A 68 -7.75 1.05 -13.34
N GLU A 69 -7.30 1.96 -14.19
CA GLU A 69 -6.47 1.64 -15.35
C GLU A 69 -4.99 1.66 -14.98
N GLY A 70 -4.21 0.74 -15.56
CA GLY A 70 -2.75 0.71 -15.42
C GLY A 70 -2.21 0.25 -14.06
N VAL A 71 -3.07 -0.19 -13.14
CA VAL A 71 -2.67 -0.78 -11.86
C VAL A 71 -3.64 -1.89 -11.46
N GLU A 72 -3.14 -2.91 -10.75
CA GLU A 72 -3.98 -3.94 -10.18
C GLU A 72 -4.86 -3.36 -9.06
N TYR A 73 -6.16 -3.67 -9.08
CA TYR A 73 -7.10 -3.15 -8.11
C TYR A 73 -8.12 -4.19 -7.67
N TYR A 74 -8.69 -3.98 -6.47
CA TYR A 74 -9.84 -4.73 -5.98
C TYR A 74 -10.89 -3.80 -5.39
N THR A 75 -12.16 -4.13 -5.60
CA THR A 75 -13.31 -3.32 -5.16
C THR A 75 -13.69 -3.53 -3.71
N SER A 76 -13.18 -4.58 -3.08
CA SER A 76 -13.48 -4.92 -1.71
C SER A 76 -12.38 -5.77 -1.07
N ILE A 77 -12.30 -5.72 0.26
CA ILE A 77 -11.38 -6.58 1.02
C ILE A 77 -11.70 -8.07 0.81
N PRO A 78 -12.98 -8.54 0.81
CA PRO A 78 -13.27 -9.94 0.51
C PRO A 78 -12.73 -10.40 -0.85
N ALA A 79 -12.90 -9.60 -1.92
CA ALA A 79 -12.40 -9.94 -3.25
C ALA A 79 -10.85 -10.03 -3.28
N LEU A 80 -10.17 -9.06 -2.66
CA LEU A 80 -8.72 -9.09 -2.48
C LEU A 80 -8.30 -10.37 -1.74
N MET A 81 -8.92 -10.65 -0.61
CA MET A 81 -8.54 -11.78 0.26
C MET A 81 -8.80 -13.13 -0.41
N GLU A 82 -9.87 -13.26 -1.19
CA GLU A 82 -10.14 -14.46 -1.99
C GLU A 82 -9.05 -14.67 -3.03
N GLN A 83 -8.67 -13.61 -3.75
CA GLN A 83 -7.64 -13.71 -4.78
C GLN A 83 -6.25 -14.01 -4.21
N MET A 84 -5.86 -13.35 -3.11
CA MET A 84 -4.59 -13.62 -2.43
C MET A 84 -4.51 -15.07 -1.93
N LYS A 85 -5.64 -15.66 -1.48
CA LYS A 85 -5.70 -17.08 -1.11
C LYS A 85 -5.59 -18.01 -2.32
N LYS A 86 -6.25 -17.68 -3.44
CA LYS A 86 -6.17 -18.47 -4.69
C LYS A 86 -4.75 -18.54 -5.23
N GLU A 87 -3.99 -17.46 -5.07
CA GLU A 87 -2.60 -17.35 -5.50
C GLU A 87 -1.59 -17.89 -4.46
N ASP A 88 -2.07 -18.46 -3.36
CA ASP A 88 -1.25 -18.97 -2.24
C ASP A 88 -0.25 -17.93 -1.68
N VAL A 89 -0.69 -16.68 -1.62
CA VAL A 89 0.13 -15.58 -1.10
C VAL A 89 0.41 -15.78 0.39
N SER A 90 1.69 -15.94 0.72
CA SER A 90 2.16 -16.13 2.10
C SER A 90 2.03 -14.86 2.93
N GLU A 91 2.27 -13.68 2.36
CA GLU A 91 2.17 -12.38 3.02
C GLU A 91 2.04 -11.19 2.06
N PHE A 92 1.52 -10.07 2.58
CA PHE A 92 1.54 -8.77 1.91
C PHE A 92 1.63 -7.62 2.93
N PHE A 93 1.96 -6.43 2.44
CA PHE A 93 2.02 -5.20 3.24
C PHE A 93 0.83 -4.29 2.96
N VAL A 94 0.24 -3.72 4.00
CA VAL A 94 -0.72 -2.61 3.91
C VAL A 94 0.04 -1.32 4.22
N ILE A 95 -0.05 -0.36 3.30
CA ILE A 95 0.71 0.90 3.33
C ILE A 95 -0.18 2.14 3.33
#